data_AF-A0A846SUM3-F1
#
_entry.id   AF-A0A846SUM3-F1
#
_cell.length_a   1.000
_cell.length_b   1.000
_cell.length_c   1.000
_cell.angle_alpha   90.00
_cell.angle_beta   90.00
_cell.angle_gamma   90.00
#
_symmetry.space_group_name_H-M   'P 1'
#
loop_
_entity.id
_entity.type
_entity.pdbx_description
1 polymer ?
#
loop_
_entity_poly.entity_id
_entity_poly.type
_entity_poly.pdbx_seq_one_letter_code
_entity_poly.pdbx_strand_id
1 'polypeptide(L)' 'MKLIEGDLIAMPPIGEGHASTTRRINPLFSRQVGDAALVDGQNPLALDANSEPQPHIVCYSSPARIF' A
#
# COMPACT_ATOMS: atom_id res chain seq x y z
N MET A 1 -3.99 -1.59 11.78
CA MET A 1 -5.22 -2.41 11.80
C MET A 1 -5.83 -2.30 10.42
N LYS A 2 -6.41 -3.37 9.88
CA LYS A 2 -6.99 -3.39 8.53
C LYS A 2 -8.39 -3.99 8.57
N LEU A 3 -9.23 -3.62 7.63
CA LEU A 3 -10.56 -4.21 7.45
C LEU A 3 -10.49 -5.21 6.29
N ILE A 4 -10.88 -6.46 6.51
CA ILE A 4 -10.90 -7.49 5.47
C ILE A 4 -12.20 -8.27 5.62
N GLU A 5 -13.06 -8.22 4.61
CA GLU A 5 -14.34 -8.95 4.59
C GLU A 5 -15.23 -8.69 5.83
N GLY A 6 -15.20 -7.46 6.34
CA GLY A 6 -15.93 -7.04 7.56
C GLY A 6 -15.17 -7.30 8.86
N ASP A 7 -14.05 -8.03 8.80
CA ASP A 7 -13.24 -8.35 9.97
C ASP A 7 -12.13 -7.32 10.20
N LEU A 8 -12.05 -6.91 11.45
CA LEU A 8 -11.12 -5.91 11.95
C LEU A 8 -9.84 -6.60 12.45
N ILE A 9 -8.80 -6.61 11.61
CA ILE A 9 -7.56 -7.34 11.83
C ILE A 9 -6.47 -6.43 12.39
N ALA A 10 -6.01 -6.71 13.61
CA ALA A 10 -4.84 -6.06 14.20
C ALA A 10 -3.57 -6.46 13.43
N MET A 11 -2.71 -5.48 13.17
CA MET A 11 -1.42 -5.73 12.52
C MET A 11 -0.31 -5.75 13.57
N PRO A 12 0.58 -6.77 13.54
CA PRO A 12 1.75 -6.76 14.40
C PRO A 12 2.66 -5.58 14.03
N PRO A 13 3.58 -5.19 14.93
CA PRO A 13 4.64 -4.24 14.59
C PRO A 13 5.38 -4.70 13.32
N ILE A 14 5.70 -3.75 12.44
CA ILE A 14 6.28 -4.03 11.13
C ILE A 14 7.61 -4.80 11.21
N GLY A 15 8.43 -4.51 12.22
CA GLY A 15 9.77 -5.07 12.37
C GLY A 15 10.80 -4.47 11.40
N GLU A 16 12.07 -4.50 11.79
CA GLU A 16 13.16 -3.86 11.05
C GLU A 16 13.41 -4.48 9.67
N GLY A 17 13.38 -5.82 9.58
CA GLY A 17 13.60 -6.55 8.33
C GLY A 17 12.57 -6.18 7.25
N HIS A 18 11.28 -6.20 7.62
CA HIS A 18 10.20 -5.82 6.72
C HIS A 18 10.29 -4.34 6.30
N ALA A 19 10.57 -3.46 7.26
CA ALA A 19 10.69 -2.03 7.00
C ALA A 19 11.91 -1.70 6.12
N SER A 20 13.01 -2.45 6.25
CA SER A 20 14.18 -2.35 5.38
C SER A 20 13.86 -2.77 3.95
N THR A 21 13.20 -3.91 3.77
CA THR A 21 12.78 -4.40 2.45
C THR A 21 11.86 -3.40 1.77
N THR A 22 10.83 -2.91 2.48
CA THR A 22 9.87 -1.93 1.97
C THR A 22 10.56 -0.63 1.56
N ARG A 23 11.50 -0.10 2.36
CA ARG A 23 12.26 1.12 2.03
C ARG A 23 13.16 0.97 0.80
N ARG A 24 13.68 -0.24 0.53
CA ARG A 24 14.53 -0.50 -0.63
C ARG A 24 13.72 -0.65 -1.91
N ILE A 25 12.59 -1.32 -1.83
CA ILE A 25 11.80 -1.68 -3.01
C ILE A 25 10.90 -0.54 -3.50
N ASN A 26 10.36 0.28 -2.59
CA ASN A 26 9.49 1.40 -2.94
C ASN A 26 10.12 2.35 -3.99
N PRO A 27 11.35 2.89 -3.81
CA PRO A 27 11.96 3.76 -4.82
C PRO A 27 12.30 3.05 -6.13
N LEU A 28 12.46 1.71 -6.15
CA LEU A 28 12.65 0.97 -7.40
C LEU A 28 11.38 0.99 -8.24
N PHE A 29 10.22 0.77 -7.61
CA PHE A 29 8.93 0.89 -8.29
C PHE A 29 8.68 2.32 -8.76
N SER A 30 8.89 3.33 -7.90
CA SER A 30 8.65 4.73 -8.28
C SER A 30 9.48 5.15 -9.49
N ARG A 31 10.74 4.72 -9.56
CA ARG A 31 11.61 4.99 -10.72
C ARG A 31 11.17 4.24 -11.98
N GLN A 32 10.74 2.98 -11.83
CA GLN A 32 10.35 2.15 -12.97
C GLN A 32 9.04 2.61 -13.62
N VAL A 33 8.07 3.05 -12.82
CA VAL A 33 6.77 3.51 -13.33
C VAL A 33 6.79 4.97 -13.78
N GLY A 34 7.69 5.79 -13.23
CA GLY A 34 7.80 7.21 -13.56
C GLY A 34 6.45 7.92 -13.42
N ASP A 35 6.11 8.76 -14.40
CA ASP A 35 4.86 9.52 -14.39
C ASP A 35 3.62 8.71 -14.81
N ALA A 36 3.79 7.43 -15.18
CA ALA A 36 2.68 6.58 -15.62
C ALA A 36 1.80 6.11 -14.44
N ALA A 37 2.35 6.09 -13.23
CA ALA A 37 1.63 5.66 -12.04
C ALA A 37 2.15 6.31 -10.76
N LEU A 38 1.28 6.43 -9.75
CA LEU A 38 1.69 6.75 -8.39
C LEU A 38 2.02 5.45 -7.63
N VAL A 39 3.15 5.42 -6.92
CA VAL A 39 3.49 4.35 -5.98
C VAL A 39 3.17 4.80 -4.55
N ASP A 40 2.43 3.97 -3.83
CA ASP A 40 1.99 4.20 -2.45
C ASP A 40 2.15 2.92 -1.63
N GLY A 41 2.02 2.99 -0.31
CA GLY A 41 2.09 1.83 0.56
C GLY A 41 1.91 2.19 2.04
N GLN A 42 1.59 1.19 2.84
CA GLN A 42 1.27 1.29 4.28
C GLN A 42 0.07 2.18 4.61
N ASN A 43 -0.63 2.67 3.59
CA ASN A 43 -1.86 3.43 3.73
C ASN A 43 -3.08 2.51 3.50
N PRO A 44 -4.23 2.83 4.10
CA PRO A 44 -5.45 2.09 3.82
C PRO A 44 -5.91 2.28 2.37
N LEU A 45 -6.34 1.18 1.75
CA LEU A 45 -6.89 1.15 0.40
C LEU A 45 -8.32 0.63 0.47
N ALA A 46 -9.30 1.53 0.44
CA ALA A 46 -10.71 1.14 0.38
C ALA A 46 -11.01 0.45 -0.96
N LEU A 47 -11.29 -0.85 -0.92
CA LEU A 47 -11.71 -1.63 -2.08
C LEU A 47 -13.24 -1.64 -2.18
N ASP A 48 -13.91 -1.77 -1.05
CA ASP A 48 -15.37 -1.68 -0.90
C ASP A 48 -15.73 -1.30 0.55
N ALA A 49 -17.03 -1.30 0.88
CA ALA A 49 -17.52 -0.91 2.20
C ALA A 49 -17.04 -1.80 3.36
N ASN A 50 -16.60 -3.02 3.07
CA ASN A 50 -16.22 -4.04 4.04
C ASN A 50 -14.74 -4.46 3.90
N SER A 51 -13.95 -3.76 3.08
CA SER A 51 -12.57 -4.14 2.79
C SER A 51 -11.69 -2.92 2.58
N GLU A 52 -10.77 -2.73 3.52
CA GLU A 52 -9.76 -1.67 3.56
C GLU A 52 -8.39 -2.27 3.96
N PRO A 53 -7.72 -3.00 3.06
CA PRO A 53 -6.37 -3.49 3.26
C PRO A 53 -5.34 -2.36 3.41
N GLN A 54 -4.22 -2.67 4.05
CA GLN A 54 -3.02 -1.82 4.10
C GLN A 54 -1.85 -2.52 3.38
N PRO A 55 -1.71 -2.37 2.05
CA PRO A 55 -0.67 -3.04 1.29
C PRO A 55 0.71 -2.43 1.56
N HIS A 56 1.76 -3.21 1.41
CA HIS A 56 3.14 -2.70 1.54
C HIS A 56 3.58 -1.85 0.34
N ILE A 57 3.03 -2.13 -0.85
CA ILE A 57 3.24 -1.40 -2.09
C ILE A 57 1.96 -1.50 -2.92
N VAL A 58 1.58 -0.40 -3.55
CA VAL A 58 0.50 -0.31 -4.53
C VAL A 58 0.90 0.67 -5.64
N CYS A 59 0.45 0.41 -6.86
CA CYS A 59 0.64 1.31 -8.00
C CYS A 59 -0.73 1.73 -8.55
N TYR A 60 -0.96 3.04 -8.69
CA TYR A 60 -2.18 3.58 -9.26
C TYR A 60 -1.92 4.17 -10.65
N SER A 61 -2.66 3.73 -11.67
CA SER A 61 -2.52 4.24 -13.04
C SER A 61 -2.99 5.69 -13.19
N SER A 62 -2.25 6.51 -13.94
CA SER A 62 -2.57 7.93 -14.16
C SER A 62 -3.81 8.20 -15.05
N PRO A 63 -4.61 9.26 -14.80
CA PRO A 63 -4.57 10.11 -13.61
C PRO A 63 -5.38 9.42 -12.50
N ALA A 64 -4.68 8.71 -11.61
CA ALA A 64 -5.33 8.08 -10.49
C ALA A 64 -5.97 9.16 -9.64
N ARG A 65 -7.30 9.12 -9.47
CA ARG A 65 -7.94 9.85 -8.39
C ARG A 65 -7.54 9.14 -7.10
N ILE A 66 -6.63 9.76 -6.39
CA ILE A 66 -6.24 9.35 -5.04
C ILE A 66 -7.21 10.11 -4.12
N PHE A 67 -8.24 9.39 -3.69
CA PHE A 67 -9.36 9.80 -2.82
C PHE A 67 -10.04 11.13 -3.17
#